data_AF-A0AAT9IAF3-F1
#
_entry.id   AF-A0AAT9IAF3-F1
#
_cell.length_a   1.000
_cell.length_b   1.000
_cell.length_c   1.000
_cell.angle_alpha   90.00
_cell.angle_beta   90.00
_cell.angle_gamma   90.00
#
_symmetry.space_group_name_H-M   'P 1'
#
loop_
_entity.id
_entity.type
_entity.pdbx_description
1 polymer ?
#
loop_
_entity_poly.entity_id
_entity_poly.type
_entity_poly.pdbx_seq_one_letter_code
_entity_poly.pdbx_strand_id
1 'polypeptide(L)'
;MIRNLVAPAFSLLLLLAGSCNKPVLFENNVVTDSLPDAVKKKVLIIAIEGARGQVVRDADIPNIKSLLSASVSSWDAVTDTATLDAASWASLLTGTINHKNGINGNVYTGNKLESYPSFPQRMAISTNLQITGVSSSASLNDTLLLQAGTNTLVKTTGNDIAAKDSAIGRLQHTDPDVLLVAFSSVNTAGKSSGFSANAAAYTAAIHQVDTYIGEILAALKNRKAYAKEDWLIVITSNHGGTEEGTYGGDSFNERNTFLLYYNKAFTSSTLELPPLNVPYDGTYPFFYRKDGRDHAAYSDNPAFHFGAAQNFTIEFNIQTTYDGGDDHGVIGNKNWGSGSNTGWIIYKTDGNIRLNYKGADKSRIDVRNGPPVADGIWHHVTVTFDRQGTIGFYLDGEFFVAGPDIKDMGSLDAGLPFVVGTDGTLNYGYNGDDGSGDNYIADIRVWKTVLSAATINKWAFKTISKEHPDYASLIGYWKANELPTGNSIKDFSKTAADLTISNGLQWDVKKDVLNPSEIDATQLVPHSMDMAVNVMAWMGMKIKPEWALDGKTVISE
;
A
#
# COMPACT_ATOMS: atom_id res chain seq x y z
N MET A 1 -39.38 -44.50 38.29
CA MET A 1 -38.13 -45.18 38.73
C MET A 1 -36.96 -44.29 38.32
N ILE A 2 -36.04 -44.07 39.25
CA ILE A 2 -35.02 -43.01 39.30
C ILE A 2 -33.71 -43.42 38.61
N ARG A 3 -32.89 -42.41 38.24
CA ARG A 3 -31.47 -42.36 37.81
C ARG A 3 -31.23 -42.52 36.29
N ASN A 4 -30.41 -41.72 35.60
CA ASN A 4 -29.44 -40.69 36.00
C ASN A 4 -29.13 -39.75 34.81
N LEU A 5 -28.84 -38.49 35.12
CA LEU A 5 -28.30 -37.46 34.20
C LEU A 5 -26.87 -37.79 33.76
N VAL A 6 -26.54 -37.54 32.49
CA VAL A 6 -25.24 -37.00 32.05
C VAL A 6 -25.50 -36.11 30.82
N ALA A 7 -25.18 -34.82 30.91
CA ALA A 7 -25.15 -33.88 29.81
C ALA A 7 -23.68 -33.61 29.41
N PRO A 8 -23.34 -33.42 28.13
CA PRO A 8 -22.06 -32.84 27.75
C PRO A 8 -22.21 -31.34 27.52
N ALA A 9 -21.46 -30.57 28.30
CA ALA A 9 -21.20 -29.16 28.08
C ALA A 9 -20.07 -28.99 27.06
N PHE A 10 -20.22 -28.10 26.07
CA PHE A 10 -19.12 -27.33 25.49
C PHE A 10 -19.70 -26.09 24.79
N SER A 11 -19.66 -24.95 25.49
CA SER A 11 -19.75 -23.61 24.93
C SER A 11 -18.35 -23.01 25.03
N LEU A 12 -17.74 -22.64 23.91
CA LEU A 12 -16.46 -21.93 23.90
C LEU A 12 -16.75 -20.44 23.63
N LEU A 13 -16.90 -19.68 24.72
CA LEU A 13 -16.87 -18.22 24.72
C LEU A 13 -15.40 -17.82 24.96
N LEU A 14 -14.73 -17.22 23.98
CA LEU A 14 -13.42 -16.58 24.21
C LEU A 14 -13.63 -15.27 24.98
N LEU A 15 -13.35 -15.28 26.28
CA LEU A 15 -13.11 -14.08 27.07
C LEU A 15 -11.67 -13.61 26.87
N LEU A 16 -11.51 -12.41 26.31
CA LEU A 16 -10.27 -11.62 26.38
C LEU A 16 -10.07 -11.18 27.83
N ALA A 17 -9.28 -11.94 28.59
CA ALA A 17 -8.81 -11.54 29.90
C ALA A 17 -7.68 -10.51 29.75
N GLY A 18 -7.91 -9.31 30.31
CA GLY A 18 -6.89 -8.29 30.47
C GLY A 18 -5.70 -8.80 31.28
N SER A 19 -4.52 -8.76 30.69
CA SER A 19 -3.27 -8.95 31.42
C SER A 19 -2.91 -7.66 32.16
N CYS A 20 -3.09 -7.66 33.47
CA CYS A 20 -2.41 -6.74 34.37
C CYS A 20 -0.91 -7.09 34.39
N ASN A 21 -0.09 -6.40 33.60
CA ASN A 21 1.36 -6.40 33.86
C ASN A 21 1.65 -5.51 35.08
N LYS A 22 1.89 -6.14 36.24
CA LYS A 22 2.52 -5.49 37.39
C LYS A 22 3.96 -5.10 37.01
N PRO A 23 4.46 -3.92 37.45
CA PRO A 23 5.86 -3.58 37.27
C PRO A 23 6.71 -4.46 38.18
N VAL A 24 7.68 -5.16 37.59
CA VAL A 24 8.65 -5.92 38.36
C VAL A 24 9.72 -4.94 38.85
N LEU A 25 9.69 -4.66 40.16
CA LEU A 25 10.77 -4.00 40.87
C LEU A 25 11.90 -5.03 41.06
N PHE A 26 13.04 -4.81 40.43
CA PHE A 26 14.29 -5.45 40.83
C PHE A 26 15.27 -4.39 41.30
N GLU A 27 15.34 -4.20 42.62
CA GLU A 27 16.59 -3.83 43.26
C GLU A 27 17.47 -5.09 43.32
N ASN A 28 18.64 -5.03 42.69
CA ASN A 28 19.80 -5.81 43.08
C ASN A 28 21.04 -5.02 42.68
N ASN A 29 21.63 -4.34 43.66
CA ASN A 29 22.93 -3.71 43.54
C ASN A 29 24.01 -4.78 43.37
N VAL A 30 24.56 -4.88 42.16
CA VAL A 30 25.88 -5.47 41.93
C VAL A 30 26.80 -4.34 41.52
N VAL A 31 27.67 -3.94 42.45
CA VAL A 31 28.79 -3.04 42.19
C VAL A 31 29.92 -3.90 41.62
N THR A 32 30.12 -3.83 40.31
CA THR A 32 31.40 -4.19 39.66
C THR A 32 31.63 -3.28 38.46
N ASP A 33 32.78 -2.60 38.49
CA ASP A 33 33.56 -1.96 37.42
C ASP A 33 32.83 -1.23 36.28
N SER A 34 33.08 0.10 36.25
CA SER A 34 32.84 1.05 35.17
C SER A 34 31.73 0.64 34.19
N LEU A 35 30.51 1.11 34.46
CA LEU A 35 29.48 1.21 33.43
C LEU A 35 30.12 1.75 32.13
N PRO A 36 29.82 1.19 30.96
CA PRO A 36 30.26 1.77 29.70
C PRO A 36 29.89 3.26 29.69
N ASP A 37 30.75 4.10 29.10
CA ASP A 37 30.43 5.53 28.90
C ASP A 37 28.99 5.66 28.37
N ALA A 38 28.17 6.48 29.04
CA ALA A 38 26.78 6.66 28.64
C ALA A 38 26.70 7.09 27.17
N VAL A 39 26.08 6.26 26.33
CA VAL A 39 25.90 6.57 24.90
C VAL A 39 24.94 7.75 24.79
N LYS A 40 25.37 8.80 24.10
CA LYS A 40 24.60 10.05 24.00
C LYS A 40 23.55 9.90 22.89
N LYS A 41 22.26 10.02 23.24
CA LYS A 41 21.16 10.07 22.27
C LYS A 41 21.28 11.33 21.40
N LYS A 42 21.15 11.15 20.10
CA LYS A 42 21.26 12.20 19.08
C LYS A 42 20.15 12.02 18.03
N VAL A 43 19.78 13.10 17.36
CA VAL A 43 18.75 13.08 16.30
C VAL A 43 19.24 13.86 15.07
N LEU A 44 19.14 13.24 13.90
CA LEU A 44 19.25 13.89 12.60
C LEU A 44 17.89 13.81 11.91
N ILE A 45 17.26 14.94 11.61
CA ILE A 45 16.02 15.02 10.84
C ILE A 45 16.35 15.63 9.49
N ILE A 46 15.96 14.95 8.42
CA ILE A 46 16.03 15.44 7.05
C ILE A 46 14.61 15.49 6.49
N ALA A 47 14.10 16.70 6.29
CA ALA A 47 12.75 16.92 5.78
C ALA A 47 12.80 17.46 4.34
N ILE A 48 12.06 16.83 3.43
CA ILE A 48 12.01 17.20 2.02
C ILE A 48 10.65 17.83 1.72
N GLU A 49 10.62 19.13 1.46
CA GLU A 49 9.38 19.86 1.20
C GLU A 49 8.73 19.36 -0.09
N GLY A 50 7.43 19.05 -0.05
CA GLY A 50 6.65 18.64 -1.22
C GLY A 50 7.07 17.31 -1.87
N ALA A 51 7.75 16.42 -1.15
CA ALA A 51 8.12 15.10 -1.67
C ALA A 51 7.01 14.05 -1.40
N ARG A 52 6.23 13.71 -2.44
CA ARG A 52 5.12 12.76 -2.40
C ARG A 52 5.66 11.35 -2.15
N GLY A 53 5.25 10.73 -1.05
CA GLY A 53 5.85 9.50 -0.55
C GLY A 53 5.91 8.35 -1.55
N GLN A 54 4.82 8.12 -2.30
CA GLN A 54 4.78 7.06 -3.31
C GLN A 54 5.72 7.32 -4.50
N VAL A 55 5.94 8.59 -4.88
CA VAL A 55 6.89 8.92 -5.95
C VAL A 55 8.33 8.72 -5.47
N VAL A 56 8.62 9.07 -4.22
CA VAL A 56 9.93 8.84 -3.61
C VAL A 56 10.23 7.33 -3.51
N ARG A 57 9.25 6.50 -3.09
CA ARG A 57 9.37 5.03 -3.04
C ARG A 57 9.83 4.44 -4.38
N ASP A 58 9.18 4.90 -5.44
CA ASP A 58 9.34 4.34 -6.79
C ASP A 58 10.57 4.92 -7.53
N ALA A 59 11.17 5.99 -7.01
CA ALA A 59 12.39 6.59 -7.54
C ALA A 59 13.66 5.75 -7.25
N ASP A 60 14.70 5.96 -8.05
CA ASP A 60 16.06 5.48 -7.76
C ASP A 60 16.73 6.38 -6.70
N ILE A 61 16.61 5.98 -5.43
CA ILE A 61 17.06 6.73 -4.24
C ILE A 61 17.97 5.83 -3.37
N PRO A 62 19.19 5.50 -3.84
CA PRO A 62 20.03 4.50 -3.20
C PRO A 62 20.46 4.89 -1.77
N ASN A 63 20.62 6.17 -1.46
CA ASN A 63 21.08 6.59 -0.13
C ASN A 63 19.98 6.42 0.91
N ILE A 64 18.74 6.85 0.62
CA ILE A 64 17.59 6.60 1.49
C ILE A 64 17.30 5.09 1.58
N LYS A 65 17.29 4.37 0.45
CA LYS A 65 17.03 2.91 0.42
C LYS A 65 18.07 2.11 1.24
N SER A 66 19.30 2.61 1.36
CA SER A 66 20.35 1.97 2.19
C SER A 66 20.01 1.90 3.68
N LEU A 67 19.06 2.72 4.17
CA LEU A 67 18.64 2.74 5.56
C LEU A 67 17.50 1.75 5.87
N LEU A 68 16.77 1.26 4.86
CA LEU A 68 15.52 0.50 5.07
C LEU A 68 15.69 -0.78 5.88
N SER A 69 16.87 -1.41 5.82
CA SER A 69 17.17 -2.66 6.53
C SER A 69 17.16 -2.54 8.06
N ALA A 70 17.24 -1.33 8.60
CA ALA A 70 17.11 -1.05 10.03
C ALA A 70 16.22 0.18 10.26
N SER A 71 15.09 0.23 9.55
CA SER A 71 14.12 1.32 9.66
C SER A 71 12.71 0.84 9.97
N VAL A 72 11.98 1.64 10.74
CA VAL A 72 10.50 1.66 10.73
C VAL A 72 10.10 2.73 9.72
N SER A 73 9.42 2.35 8.64
CA SER A 73 9.12 3.25 7.52
C SER A 73 7.68 3.18 7.02
N SER A 74 7.23 4.25 6.39
CA SER A 74 6.01 4.29 5.60
C SER A 74 6.20 5.23 4.41
N TRP A 75 5.92 4.74 3.21
CA TRP A 75 5.83 5.55 1.99
C TRP A 75 4.43 6.11 1.76
N ASP A 76 3.45 5.59 2.50
CA ASP A 76 2.05 5.98 2.43
C ASP A 76 1.63 6.82 3.64
N ALA A 77 2.59 7.35 4.40
CA ALA A 77 2.32 8.27 5.49
C ALA A 77 1.51 9.48 4.97
N VAL A 78 0.76 10.11 5.87
CA VAL A 78 -0.09 11.23 5.49
C VAL A 78 0.13 12.45 6.39
N THR A 79 -0.01 13.63 5.82
CA THR A 79 -0.20 14.84 6.60
C THR A 79 -1.69 15.08 6.86
N ASP A 80 -2.00 16.10 7.65
CA ASP A 80 -3.39 16.51 7.91
C ASP A 80 -4.03 17.15 6.66
N THR A 81 -5.31 17.55 6.71
CA THR A 81 -6.10 17.91 5.53
C THR A 81 -5.74 19.26 4.91
N ALA A 82 -5.03 20.13 5.63
CA ALA A 82 -4.48 21.37 5.08
C ALA A 82 -3.01 21.16 4.67
N THR A 83 -2.77 21.03 3.37
CA THR A 83 -1.48 20.58 2.83
C THR A 83 -0.56 21.70 2.36
N LEU A 84 -0.98 22.97 2.49
CA LEU A 84 -0.15 24.14 2.17
C LEU A 84 1.10 24.22 3.06
N ASP A 85 2.14 24.95 2.61
CA ASP A 85 3.49 24.89 3.19
C ASP A 85 3.48 25.15 4.71
N ALA A 86 2.88 26.25 5.18
CA ALA A 86 2.89 26.59 6.62
C ALA A 86 2.05 25.60 7.45
N ALA A 87 0.90 25.16 6.93
CA ALA A 87 0.02 24.19 7.58
C ALA A 87 0.70 22.83 7.78
N SER A 88 1.31 22.31 6.72
CA SER A 88 1.99 21.02 6.74
C SER A 88 3.25 21.02 7.62
N TRP A 89 4.06 22.09 7.56
CA TRP A 89 5.19 22.26 8.48
C TRP A 89 4.73 22.35 9.94
N ALA A 90 3.64 23.07 10.21
CA ALA A 90 3.11 23.19 11.56
C ALA A 90 2.66 21.85 12.13
N SER A 91 1.91 21.05 11.36
CA SER A 91 1.48 19.72 11.82
C SER A 91 2.68 18.81 12.15
N LEU A 92 3.66 18.78 11.25
CA LEU A 92 4.91 18.02 11.39
C LEU A 92 5.73 18.43 12.63
N LEU A 93 5.92 19.73 12.88
CA LEU A 93 6.78 20.21 13.97
C LEU A 93 6.06 20.37 15.32
N THR A 94 4.75 20.60 15.35
CA THR A 94 4.01 20.77 16.61
C THR A 94 3.55 19.43 17.20
N GLY A 95 3.40 18.40 16.36
CA GLY A 95 2.79 17.14 16.77
C GLY A 95 1.28 17.23 16.95
N THR A 96 0.62 18.20 16.31
CA THR A 96 -0.83 18.44 16.42
C THR A 96 -1.47 18.71 15.06
N ILE A 97 -2.76 18.39 14.94
CA ILE A 97 -3.57 18.71 13.75
C ILE A 97 -3.68 20.23 13.52
N ASN A 98 -3.92 20.63 12.27
CA ASN A 98 -4.08 22.02 11.83
C ASN A 98 -5.15 22.77 12.61
N HIS A 99 -6.26 22.09 12.94
CA HIS A 99 -7.31 22.65 13.79
C HIS A 99 -6.82 23.09 15.18
N LYS A 100 -5.89 22.34 15.79
CA LYS A 100 -5.33 22.68 17.11
C LYS A 100 -4.29 23.79 17.00
N ASN A 101 -3.32 23.66 16.10
CA ASN A 101 -2.25 24.66 15.94
C ASN A 101 -2.73 25.97 15.26
N GLY A 102 -3.91 25.97 14.65
CA GLY A 102 -4.56 27.14 14.06
C GLY A 102 -4.01 27.57 12.70
N ILE A 103 -3.20 26.74 12.04
CA ILE A 103 -2.52 27.08 10.78
C ILE A 103 -3.08 26.19 9.67
N ASN A 104 -3.86 26.76 8.75
CA ASN A 104 -4.57 26.03 7.68
C ASN A 104 -4.15 26.45 6.26
N GLY A 105 -3.06 27.20 6.10
CA GLY A 105 -2.66 27.73 4.80
C GLY A 105 -1.16 27.96 4.66
N ASN A 106 -0.79 28.98 3.88
CA ASN A 106 0.61 29.36 3.60
C ASN A 106 1.21 30.36 4.58
N VAL A 107 0.43 30.83 5.56
CA VAL A 107 0.86 31.86 6.52
C VAL A 107 0.53 31.45 7.94
N TYR A 108 1.28 31.97 8.90
CA TYR A 108 1.13 31.69 10.33
C TYR A 108 0.23 32.70 11.06
N THR A 109 -0.50 33.56 10.34
CA THR A 109 -1.41 34.54 10.95
C THR A 109 -2.52 33.82 11.72
N GLY A 110 -2.77 34.22 12.98
CA GLY A 110 -3.81 33.61 13.82
C GLY A 110 -3.45 32.23 14.39
N ASN A 111 -2.17 31.83 14.30
CA ASN A 111 -1.69 30.59 14.88
C ASN A 111 -1.90 30.51 16.41
N LYS A 112 -1.83 29.30 16.94
CA LYS A 112 -1.89 28.98 18.37
C LYS A 112 -0.59 28.34 18.87
N LEU A 113 0.57 28.74 18.32
CA LEU A 113 1.88 28.16 18.66
C LEU A 113 2.30 28.43 20.11
N GLU A 114 1.73 29.45 20.78
CA GLU A 114 1.93 29.63 22.23
C GLU A 114 1.33 28.45 23.03
N SER A 115 0.16 27.94 22.61
CA SER A 115 -0.47 26.77 23.22
C SER A 115 0.10 25.45 22.69
N TYR A 116 0.53 25.45 21.42
CA TYR A 116 1.07 24.29 20.74
C TYR A 116 2.47 24.57 20.18
N PRO A 117 3.48 24.76 21.05
CA PRO A 117 4.84 25.01 20.62
C PRO A 117 5.42 23.81 19.87
N SER A 118 6.35 24.10 18.96
CA SER A 118 7.05 23.07 18.18
C SER A 118 7.90 22.17 19.09
N PHE A 119 8.17 20.93 18.66
CA PHE A 119 8.99 19.99 19.42
C PHE A 119 10.42 20.53 19.71
N PRO A 120 11.09 21.29 18.82
CA PRO A 120 12.35 21.93 19.15
C PRO A 120 12.22 22.95 20.28
N GLN A 121 11.14 23.75 20.28
CA GLN A 121 10.86 24.70 21.36
C GLN A 121 10.64 24.00 22.69
N ARG A 122 9.89 22.89 22.68
CA ARG A 122 9.67 22.07 23.89
C ARG A 122 10.99 21.50 24.43
N MET A 123 11.85 20.99 23.54
CA MET A 123 13.19 20.50 23.91
C MET A 123 14.04 21.63 24.49
N ALA A 124 14.11 22.79 23.81
CA ALA A 124 14.92 23.93 24.24
C ALA A 124 14.54 24.45 25.63
N ILE A 125 13.25 24.41 25.99
CA ILE A 125 12.77 24.89 27.30
C ILE A 125 13.06 23.88 28.42
N SER A 126 13.02 22.58 28.11
CA SER A 126 13.06 21.51 29.12
C SER A 126 14.43 20.85 29.29
N THR A 127 15.38 21.18 28.42
CA THR A 127 16.70 20.54 28.36
C THR A 127 17.79 21.55 28.01
N ASN A 128 19.06 21.14 28.10
CA ASN A 128 20.21 21.94 27.64
C ASN A 128 20.82 21.37 26.34
N LEU A 129 19.97 20.86 25.45
CA LEU A 129 20.39 20.25 24.19
C LEU A 129 20.89 21.30 23.18
N GLN A 130 21.87 20.93 22.37
CA GLN A 130 22.32 21.72 21.22
C GLN A 130 21.43 21.43 20.00
N ILE A 131 20.44 22.29 19.78
CA ILE A 131 19.46 22.17 18.70
C ILE A 131 19.86 23.12 17.55
N THR A 132 20.10 22.55 16.38
CA THR A 132 20.46 23.27 15.16
C THR A 132 19.41 23.06 14.07
N GLY A 133 18.89 24.15 13.51
CA GLY A 133 18.04 24.15 12.33
C GLY A 133 18.77 24.71 11.11
N VAL A 134 18.74 23.99 10.00
CA VAL A 134 19.24 24.42 8.69
C VAL A 134 18.13 24.19 7.68
N SER A 135 17.70 25.22 6.96
CA SER A 135 16.61 25.05 6.01
C SER A 135 16.68 26.01 4.84
N SER A 136 16.37 25.49 3.65
CA SER A 136 16.12 26.29 2.46
C SER A 136 14.65 26.74 2.35
N SER A 137 13.71 26.09 3.05
CA SER A 137 12.29 26.50 3.07
C SER A 137 12.09 27.79 3.88
N ALA A 138 11.60 28.85 3.21
CA ALA A 138 11.26 30.11 3.87
C ALA A 138 10.08 29.94 4.85
N SER A 139 9.07 29.15 4.49
CA SER A 139 7.89 28.88 5.31
C SER A 139 8.26 28.26 6.66
N LEU A 140 9.26 27.38 6.69
CA LEU A 140 9.78 26.79 7.93
C LEU A 140 10.67 27.79 8.73
N ASN A 141 11.54 28.50 8.01
CA ASN A 141 12.57 29.38 8.58
C ASN A 141 12.02 30.59 9.35
N ASP A 142 10.99 31.23 8.79
CA ASP A 142 10.61 32.58 9.22
C ASP A 142 9.63 32.58 10.40
N THR A 143 9.09 31.42 10.77
CA THR A 143 8.25 31.27 11.96
C THR A 143 8.70 30.12 12.86
N LEU A 144 8.54 28.87 12.44
CA LEU A 144 8.71 27.72 13.34
C LEU A 144 10.15 27.56 13.85
N LEU A 145 11.15 27.65 12.98
CA LEU A 145 12.56 27.55 13.42
C LEU A 145 13.06 28.82 14.12
N LEU A 146 12.49 29.98 13.79
CA LEU A 146 12.78 31.23 14.48
C LEU A 146 12.25 31.20 15.93
N GLN A 147 11.05 30.65 16.14
CA GLN A 147 10.41 30.51 17.45
C GLN A 147 10.84 29.25 18.21
N ALA A 148 11.50 28.31 17.54
CA ALA A 148 11.92 27.03 18.10
C ALA A 148 12.91 27.12 19.27
N GLY A 149 13.45 28.30 19.58
CA GLY A 149 14.52 28.43 20.57
C GLY A 149 15.77 27.63 20.18
N THR A 150 16.01 27.41 18.88
CA THR A 150 17.22 26.73 18.41
C THR A 150 18.46 27.51 18.83
N ASN A 151 19.52 26.80 19.23
CA ASN A 151 20.79 27.43 19.54
C ASN A 151 21.43 28.02 18.27
N THR A 152 21.13 27.43 17.11
CA THR A 152 21.62 27.87 15.81
C THR A 152 20.55 27.69 14.75
N LEU A 153 20.26 28.78 14.02
CA LEU A 153 19.40 28.78 12.83
C LEU A 153 20.19 29.25 11.61
N VAL A 154 20.23 28.44 10.56
CA VAL A 154 20.82 28.80 9.27
C VAL A 154 19.74 28.80 8.20
N LYS A 155 19.44 30.00 7.67
CA LYS A 155 18.50 30.19 6.57
C LYS A 155 19.27 30.24 5.26
N THR A 156 19.02 29.32 4.34
CA THR A 156 19.68 29.29 3.03
C THR A 156 18.76 29.69 1.87
N THR A 157 17.47 29.94 2.15
CA THR A 157 16.49 30.59 1.27
C THR A 157 16.49 30.04 -0.16
N GLY A 158 15.95 28.83 -0.35
CA GLY A 158 15.83 28.14 -1.64
C GLY A 158 17.12 27.47 -2.12
N ASN A 159 18.25 27.61 -1.40
CA ASN A 159 19.51 26.98 -1.77
C ASN A 159 19.77 25.70 -0.97
N ASP A 160 19.40 24.55 -1.56
CA ASP A 160 19.59 23.23 -0.97
C ASP A 160 21.06 22.82 -0.88
N ILE A 161 21.91 23.24 -1.82
CA ILE A 161 23.37 22.98 -1.77
C ILE A 161 23.96 23.63 -0.51
N ALA A 162 23.62 24.90 -0.26
CA ALA A 162 24.06 25.61 0.93
C ALA A 162 23.48 25.02 2.22
N ALA A 163 22.25 24.48 2.19
CA ALA A 163 21.66 23.78 3.33
C ALA A 163 22.44 22.50 3.65
N LYS A 164 22.74 21.70 2.63
CA LYS A 164 23.55 20.48 2.75
C LYS A 164 24.97 20.78 3.23
N ASP A 165 25.68 21.71 2.61
CA ASP A 165 27.04 22.10 3.00
C ASP A 165 27.06 22.61 4.45
N SER A 166 26.03 23.36 4.83
CA SER A 166 25.88 23.82 6.21
C SER A 166 25.71 22.65 7.17
N ALA A 167 24.81 21.71 6.88
CA ALA A 167 24.59 20.52 7.70
C ALA A 167 25.87 19.68 7.88
N ILE A 168 26.59 19.42 6.79
CA ILE A 168 27.89 18.71 6.80
C ILE A 168 28.88 19.44 7.70
N GLY A 169 29.03 20.77 7.54
CA GLY A 169 29.92 21.56 8.37
C GLY A 169 29.58 21.48 9.87
N ARG A 170 28.31 21.38 10.24
CA ARG A 170 27.89 21.26 11.65
C ARG A 170 28.19 19.86 12.19
N LEU A 171 27.98 18.82 11.39
CA LEU A 171 28.40 17.46 11.75
C LEU A 171 29.93 17.36 11.92
N GLN A 172 30.72 18.09 11.14
CA GLN A 172 32.19 18.01 11.18
C GLN A 172 32.84 18.90 12.26
N HIS A 173 32.26 20.06 12.54
CA HIS A 173 32.92 21.11 13.33
C HIS A 173 32.16 21.52 14.60
N THR A 174 30.96 21.01 14.81
CA THR A 174 30.14 21.28 16.00
C THR A 174 29.61 19.98 16.62
N ASP A 175 28.91 20.08 17.75
CA ASP A 175 28.29 18.93 18.43
C ASP A 175 26.77 19.08 18.59
N PRO A 176 25.99 19.08 17.49
CA PRO A 176 24.54 19.15 17.60
C PRO A 176 24.01 17.90 18.29
N ASP A 177 23.07 18.07 19.21
CA ASP A 177 22.26 16.99 19.78
C ASP A 177 21.08 16.67 18.89
N VAL A 178 20.49 17.71 18.30
CA VAL A 178 19.45 17.63 17.29
C VAL A 178 19.85 18.49 16.10
N LEU A 179 19.97 17.89 14.93
CA LEU A 179 20.19 18.58 13.66
C LEU A 179 18.98 18.37 12.77
N LEU A 180 18.24 19.45 12.49
CA LEU A 180 17.15 19.47 11.51
C LEU A 180 17.66 20.13 10.23
N VAL A 181 17.55 19.41 9.11
CA VAL A 181 17.88 19.90 7.76
C VAL A 181 16.62 19.82 6.91
N ALA A 182 16.23 20.92 6.26
CA ALA A 182 15.10 20.93 5.34
C ALA A 182 15.49 21.43 3.94
N PHE A 183 14.95 20.76 2.93
CA PHE A 183 15.20 21.01 1.50
C PHE A 183 13.91 21.40 0.79
N SER A 184 13.97 22.37 -0.13
CA SER A 184 12.79 22.96 -0.79
C SER A 184 12.81 22.87 -2.32
N SER A 185 13.88 22.32 -2.93
CA SER A 185 13.98 22.19 -4.39
C SER A 185 12.94 21.23 -4.96
N VAL A 186 12.57 20.18 -4.22
CA VAL A 186 11.55 19.20 -4.64
C VAL A 186 10.17 19.85 -4.75
N ASN A 187 9.72 20.59 -3.73
CA ASN A 187 8.48 21.39 -3.82
C ASN A 187 8.55 22.40 -4.98
N THR A 188 9.70 23.04 -5.18
CA THR A 188 9.89 24.01 -6.28
C THR A 188 9.70 23.35 -7.66
N ALA A 189 10.25 22.15 -7.85
CA ALA A 189 10.07 21.38 -9.08
C ALA A 189 8.65 20.81 -9.22
N GLY A 190 8.02 20.39 -8.12
CA GLY A 190 6.65 19.89 -8.10
C GLY A 190 5.64 20.95 -8.51
N LYS A 191 5.78 22.18 -7.98
CA LYS A 191 4.97 23.34 -8.38
C LYS A 191 5.10 23.71 -9.85
N SER A 192 6.27 23.47 -10.46
CA SER A 192 6.53 23.86 -11.84
C SER A 192 6.16 22.78 -12.87
N SER A 193 6.14 21.50 -12.47
CA SER A 193 6.04 20.38 -13.41
C SER A 193 5.12 19.23 -13.00
N GLY A 194 4.53 19.28 -11.80
CA GLY A 194 3.71 18.20 -11.25
C GLY A 194 4.44 17.38 -10.18
N PHE A 195 3.70 16.91 -9.17
CA PHE A 195 4.22 16.07 -8.09
C PHE A 195 4.12 14.58 -8.44
N SER A 196 4.52 14.18 -9.65
CA SER A 196 4.32 12.83 -10.18
C SER A 196 5.62 12.18 -10.68
N ALA A 197 5.62 10.85 -10.79
CA ALA A 197 6.75 10.12 -11.36
C ALA A 197 7.00 10.44 -12.85
N ASN A 198 5.99 10.98 -13.54
CA ASN A 198 6.07 11.39 -14.95
C ASN A 198 6.69 12.80 -15.11
N ALA A 199 6.82 13.57 -14.03
CA ALA A 199 7.41 14.91 -14.04
C ALA A 199 8.94 14.83 -13.89
N ALA A 200 9.67 14.90 -15.01
CA ALA A 200 11.12 14.71 -15.03
C ALA A 200 11.92 15.69 -14.14
N ALA A 201 11.49 16.95 -14.03
CA ALA A 201 12.16 17.92 -13.16
C ALA A 201 11.94 17.60 -11.67
N TYR A 202 10.76 17.10 -11.32
CA TYR A 202 10.42 16.67 -9.97
C TYR A 202 11.23 15.45 -9.54
N THR A 203 11.30 14.41 -10.38
CA THR A 203 12.08 13.20 -10.08
C THR A 203 13.59 13.47 -10.04
N ALA A 204 14.12 14.33 -10.92
CA ALA A 204 15.52 14.77 -10.86
C ALA A 204 15.85 15.51 -9.55
N ALA A 205 14.93 16.35 -9.05
CA ALA A 205 15.12 17.01 -7.75
C ALA A 205 15.15 16.00 -6.59
N ILE A 206 14.29 14.96 -6.63
CA ILE A 206 14.30 13.86 -5.64
C ILE A 206 15.67 13.14 -5.65
N HIS A 207 16.19 12.77 -6.82
CA HIS A 207 17.51 12.13 -6.95
C HIS A 207 18.65 13.02 -6.44
N GLN A 208 18.56 14.33 -6.70
CA GLN A 208 19.56 15.27 -6.23
C GLN A 208 19.55 15.41 -4.71
N VAL A 209 18.37 15.44 -4.07
CA VAL A 209 18.26 15.46 -2.61
C VAL A 209 18.71 14.13 -2.00
N ASP A 210 18.46 12.98 -2.63
CA ASP A 210 19.02 11.69 -2.18
C ASP A 210 20.56 11.70 -2.18
N THR A 211 21.17 12.34 -3.19
CA THR A 211 22.63 12.54 -3.22
C THR A 211 23.11 13.39 -2.04
N TYR A 212 22.41 14.49 -1.73
CA TYR A 212 22.72 15.32 -0.56
C TYR A 212 22.58 14.56 0.76
N ILE A 213 21.56 13.71 0.88
CA ILE A 213 21.37 12.81 2.02
C ILE A 213 22.58 11.87 2.15
N GLY A 214 23.04 11.28 1.06
CA GLY A 214 24.26 10.46 1.05
C GLY A 214 25.49 11.18 1.62
N GLU A 215 25.73 12.42 1.19
CA GLU A 215 26.84 13.24 1.69
C GLU A 215 26.70 13.57 3.19
N ILE A 216 25.49 13.91 3.65
CA ILE A 216 25.20 14.19 5.07
C ILE A 216 25.41 12.93 5.93
N LEU A 217 24.92 11.77 5.47
CA LEU A 217 25.09 10.48 6.15
C LEU A 217 26.57 10.08 6.23
N ALA A 218 27.35 10.35 5.19
CA ALA A 218 28.80 10.13 5.20
C ALA A 218 29.49 11.04 6.23
N ALA A 219 29.14 12.33 6.28
CA ALA A 219 29.66 13.26 7.28
C ALA A 219 29.29 12.84 8.71
N LEU A 220 28.05 12.36 8.92
CA LEU A 220 27.58 11.84 10.20
C LEU A 220 28.43 10.65 10.68
N LYS A 221 28.61 9.64 9.82
CA LYS A 221 29.39 8.42 10.14
C LYS A 221 30.87 8.73 10.39
N ASN A 222 31.41 9.78 9.79
CA ASN A 222 32.81 10.21 9.95
C ASN A 222 33.05 11.08 11.20
N ARG A 223 32.03 11.34 12.03
CA ARG A 223 32.21 12.07 13.29
C ARG A 223 33.14 11.30 14.23
N LYS A 224 34.08 12.02 14.86
CA LYS A 224 34.99 11.43 15.86
C LYS A 224 34.26 10.77 17.04
N ALA A 225 33.13 11.34 17.43
CA ALA A 225 32.32 10.85 18.54
C ALA A 225 31.26 9.81 18.12
N TYR A 226 31.14 9.45 16.84
CA TYR A 226 30.05 8.62 16.31
C TYR A 226 29.86 7.30 17.07
N ALA A 227 30.96 6.66 17.47
CA ALA A 227 30.92 5.40 18.24
C ALA A 227 30.31 5.53 19.65
N LYS A 228 30.28 6.74 20.21
CA LYS A 228 29.67 7.07 21.51
C LYS A 228 28.31 7.76 21.38
N GLU A 229 27.78 7.83 20.16
CA GLU A 229 26.52 8.49 19.85
C GLU A 229 25.50 7.46 19.35
N ASP A 230 24.26 7.61 19.78
CA ASP A 230 23.13 6.80 19.32
C ASP A 230 22.15 7.68 18.56
N TRP A 231 22.33 7.69 17.24
CA TRP A 231 21.59 8.55 16.32
C TRP A 231 20.28 7.90 15.89
N LEU A 232 19.18 8.60 16.12
CA LEU A 232 17.96 8.41 15.33
C LEU A 232 18.06 9.29 14.08
N ILE A 233 17.98 8.67 12.91
CA ILE A 233 17.90 9.38 11.64
C ILE A 233 16.46 9.34 11.18
N VAL A 234 15.86 10.51 10.98
CA VAL A 234 14.50 10.66 10.48
C VAL A 234 14.56 11.27 9.09
N ILE A 235 13.95 10.61 8.10
CA ILE A 235 13.76 11.18 6.76
C ILE A 235 12.27 11.26 6.48
N THR A 236 11.77 12.44 6.11
CA THR A 236 10.33 12.69 5.97
C THR A 236 10.03 13.73 4.91
N SER A 237 8.76 13.89 4.56
CA SER A 237 8.23 15.07 3.88
C SER A 237 7.06 15.69 4.66
N ASN A 238 6.68 16.93 4.31
CA ASN A 238 5.59 17.66 4.95
C ASN A 238 4.25 17.53 4.21
N HIS A 239 4.26 17.47 2.88
CA HIS A 239 3.09 17.23 2.02
C HIS A 239 3.51 16.62 0.67
N GLY A 240 2.51 16.23 -0.13
CA GLY A 240 2.63 15.88 -1.54
C GLY A 240 1.96 16.92 -2.44
N GLY A 241 1.42 16.49 -3.57
CA GLY A 241 0.69 17.35 -4.50
C GLY A 241 0.11 16.58 -5.68
N THR A 242 -0.66 17.27 -6.51
CA THR A 242 -1.29 16.69 -7.70
C THR A 242 -0.33 16.62 -8.89
N GLU A 243 -0.73 15.92 -9.94
CA GLU A 243 0.05 15.81 -11.17
C GLU A 243 0.11 17.13 -11.94
N GLU A 244 -0.84 18.03 -11.71
CA GLU A 244 -0.92 19.37 -12.30
C GLU A 244 -0.06 20.40 -11.55
N GLY A 245 0.64 19.99 -10.49
CA GLY A 245 1.52 20.86 -9.70
C GLY A 245 0.77 21.70 -8.66
N THR A 246 -0.46 21.34 -8.31
CA THR A 246 -1.24 21.99 -7.25
C THR A 246 -1.16 21.21 -5.94
N TYR A 247 -1.40 21.91 -4.84
CA TYR A 247 -1.49 21.36 -3.48
C TYR A 247 -2.24 22.36 -2.59
N GLY A 248 -2.70 21.92 -1.43
CA GLY A 248 -3.44 22.70 -0.45
C GLY A 248 -4.81 22.11 -0.09
N GLY A 249 -5.30 21.15 -0.86
CA GLY A 249 -6.47 20.33 -0.59
C GLY A 249 -6.15 19.07 0.22
N ASP A 250 -7.16 18.20 0.33
CA ASP A 250 -7.19 17.01 1.19
C ASP A 250 -7.14 15.69 0.42
N SER A 251 -6.87 15.73 -0.89
CA SER A 251 -6.70 14.50 -1.67
C SER A 251 -5.53 13.66 -1.15
N PHE A 252 -5.58 12.34 -1.33
CA PHE A 252 -4.48 11.47 -0.91
C PHE A 252 -3.15 11.90 -1.52
N ASN A 253 -3.12 12.31 -2.79
CA ASN A 253 -1.90 12.77 -3.46
C ASN A 253 -1.29 14.01 -2.80
N GLU A 254 -2.11 14.95 -2.34
CA GLU A 254 -1.67 16.15 -1.63
C GLU A 254 -1.26 15.84 -0.20
N ARG A 255 -1.94 14.89 0.45
CA ARG A 255 -1.64 14.47 1.83
C ARG A 255 -0.47 13.50 1.93
N ASN A 256 -0.17 12.73 0.88
CA ASN A 256 0.80 11.64 0.92
C ASN A 256 2.24 12.16 1.14
N THR A 257 2.74 11.91 2.34
CA THR A 257 4.12 12.09 2.75
C THR A 257 4.82 10.74 2.83
N PHE A 258 6.06 10.73 3.30
CA PHE A 258 6.70 9.52 3.80
C PHE A 258 7.37 9.82 5.14
N LEU A 259 7.60 8.76 5.92
CA LEU A 259 8.25 8.85 7.21
C LEU A 259 9.15 7.62 7.40
N LEU A 260 10.43 7.85 7.66
CA LEU A 260 11.43 6.81 7.86
C LEU A 260 12.21 7.12 9.14
N TYR A 261 12.16 6.20 10.10
CA TYR A 261 12.95 6.23 11.32
C TYR A 261 14.02 5.15 11.25
N TYR A 262 15.28 5.55 11.17
CA TYR A 262 16.42 4.66 11.15
C TYR A 262 17.20 4.71 12.46
N ASN A 263 17.51 3.53 12.97
CA ASN A 263 18.57 3.32 13.94
C ASN A 263 19.14 1.92 13.71
N LYS A 264 20.46 1.75 13.85
CA LYS A 264 21.14 0.46 13.63
C LYS A 264 20.59 -0.72 14.46
N ALA A 265 19.90 -0.44 15.57
CA ALA A 265 19.32 -1.43 16.46
C ALA A 265 17.86 -1.81 16.10
N PHE A 266 17.23 -1.09 15.16
CA PHE A 266 15.84 -1.36 14.79
C PHE A 266 15.70 -2.62 13.95
N THR A 267 14.60 -3.34 14.17
CA THR A 267 14.11 -4.34 13.24
C THR A 267 13.35 -3.63 12.13
N SER A 268 13.69 -3.96 10.87
CA SER A 268 13.00 -3.36 9.72
C SER A 268 11.51 -3.66 9.73
N SER A 269 10.69 -2.65 9.50
CA SER A 269 9.26 -2.79 9.26
C SER A 269 8.76 -1.67 8.34
N THR A 270 7.79 -2.01 7.49
CA THR A 270 7.14 -1.04 6.60
C THR A 270 5.64 -1.07 6.85
N LEU A 271 5.08 0.10 7.13
CA LEU A 271 3.66 0.35 7.30
C LEU A 271 3.11 0.87 5.98
N GLU A 272 2.47 -0.01 5.21
CA GLU A 272 1.81 0.33 3.94
C GLU A 272 0.36 0.73 4.20
N LEU A 273 -0.18 1.62 3.36
CA LEU A 273 -1.61 1.87 3.35
C LEU A 273 -2.33 0.58 2.95
N PRO A 274 -3.22 0.03 3.81
CA PRO A 274 -3.97 -1.15 3.42
C PRO A 274 -4.88 -0.78 2.26
N PRO A 275 -5.12 -1.70 1.31
CA PRO A 275 -5.92 -1.42 0.14
C PRO A 275 -7.42 -1.48 0.50
N LEU A 276 -7.88 -0.54 1.32
CA LEU A 276 -9.28 -0.33 1.67
C LEU A 276 -9.81 0.87 0.87
N ASN A 277 -11.07 0.79 0.43
CA ASN A 277 -11.71 1.86 -0.36
C ASN A 277 -10.86 2.30 -1.56
N VAL A 278 -10.19 1.35 -2.22
CA VAL A 278 -9.28 1.66 -3.33
C VAL A 278 -10.12 2.18 -4.49
N PRO A 279 -9.91 3.43 -4.98
CA PRO A 279 -10.66 3.95 -6.10
C PRO A 279 -10.59 3.01 -7.30
N TYR A 280 -11.74 2.67 -7.85
CA TYR A 280 -11.90 1.75 -8.98
C TYR A 280 -12.77 2.39 -10.06
N ASP A 281 -12.46 3.65 -10.36
CA ASP A 281 -13.07 4.42 -11.42
C ASP A 281 -12.59 3.90 -12.79
N GLY A 282 -13.51 3.75 -13.73
CA GLY A 282 -13.17 3.24 -15.05
C GLY A 282 -14.38 3.00 -15.93
N THR A 283 -14.11 2.48 -17.12
CA THR A 283 -15.15 1.97 -18.02
C THR A 283 -15.02 0.46 -18.09
N TYR A 284 -16.08 -0.25 -17.71
CA TYR A 284 -16.04 -1.70 -17.50
C TYR A 284 -16.95 -2.44 -18.47
N PRO A 285 -16.50 -3.59 -19.01
CA PRO A 285 -17.34 -4.41 -19.89
C PRO A 285 -18.45 -5.09 -19.07
N PHE A 286 -19.68 -4.99 -19.57
CA PHE A 286 -20.83 -5.66 -18.99
C PHE A 286 -21.23 -6.86 -19.84
N PHE A 287 -21.07 -8.05 -19.28
CA PHE A 287 -21.44 -9.31 -19.90
C PHE A 287 -22.90 -9.62 -19.52
N TYR A 288 -23.82 -9.31 -20.44
CA TYR A 288 -25.28 -9.40 -20.28
C TYR A 288 -25.92 -10.33 -21.30
N ARG A 289 -27.06 -10.94 -20.95
CA ARG A 289 -27.73 -11.91 -21.84
C ARG A 289 -29.09 -11.48 -22.41
N LYS A 290 -29.93 -10.79 -21.65
CA LYS A 290 -31.39 -10.82 -21.88
C LYS A 290 -31.91 -9.94 -23.05
N ASP A 291 -31.08 -9.13 -23.72
CA ASP A 291 -31.46 -8.31 -24.88
C ASP A 291 -30.76 -8.67 -26.22
N GLY A 292 -29.93 -9.72 -26.25
CA GLY A 292 -29.37 -10.24 -27.50
C GLY A 292 -28.15 -9.49 -28.07
N ARG A 293 -27.44 -8.72 -27.25
CA ARG A 293 -26.09 -8.17 -27.55
C ARG A 293 -24.99 -9.00 -26.90
N ASP A 294 -25.08 -10.31 -27.07
CA ASP A 294 -24.01 -11.08 -27.69
C ASP A 294 -22.58 -10.67 -27.14
N HIS A 295 -21.96 -11.53 -26.30
CA HIS A 295 -21.13 -11.08 -25.14
C HIS A 295 -19.86 -11.93 -24.90
N ALA A 296 -19.05 -12.19 -25.93
CA ALA A 296 -17.86 -13.04 -25.83
C ALA A 296 -16.55 -12.24 -26.01
N ALA A 297 -15.63 -12.36 -25.05
CA ALA A 297 -14.25 -11.90 -25.17
C ALA A 297 -13.30 -13.10 -25.11
N TYR A 298 -12.47 -13.31 -26.13
CA TYR A 298 -11.61 -14.51 -26.18
C TYR A 298 -10.24 -14.26 -26.79
N SER A 299 -9.30 -15.17 -26.51
CA SER A 299 -7.98 -15.23 -27.12
C SER A 299 -7.64 -16.67 -27.55
N ASP A 300 -7.34 -16.84 -28.83
CA ASP A 300 -6.83 -18.10 -29.39
C ASP A 300 -5.29 -18.07 -29.36
N ASN A 301 -4.72 -18.12 -28.15
CA ASN A 301 -3.29 -18.04 -27.94
C ASN A 301 -2.77 -19.27 -27.17
N PRO A 302 -1.78 -20.02 -27.71
CA PRO A 302 -1.21 -21.19 -27.06
C PRO A 302 -0.57 -20.93 -25.69
N ALA A 303 -0.30 -19.67 -25.32
CA ALA A 303 0.17 -19.32 -23.98
C ALA A 303 -0.77 -19.79 -22.87
N PHE A 304 -2.07 -19.88 -23.16
CA PHE A 304 -3.13 -20.30 -22.25
C PHE A 304 -3.44 -21.81 -22.32
N HIS A 305 -2.62 -22.59 -23.03
CA HIS A 305 -2.64 -24.05 -22.99
C HIS A 305 -1.81 -24.54 -21.81
N PHE A 306 -2.46 -25.16 -20.83
CA PHE A 306 -1.85 -25.63 -19.59
C PHE A 306 -1.46 -27.11 -19.65
N GLY A 307 -1.93 -27.84 -20.66
CA GLY A 307 -1.58 -29.24 -20.85
C GLY A 307 -1.89 -30.11 -19.63
N ALA A 308 -1.07 -31.13 -19.42
CA ALA A 308 -1.28 -32.14 -18.39
C ALA A 308 -0.74 -31.80 -17.01
N ALA A 309 0.19 -30.84 -16.90
CA ALA A 309 0.99 -30.67 -15.69
C ALA A 309 1.26 -29.21 -15.27
N GLN A 310 0.95 -28.20 -16.10
CA GLN A 310 1.24 -26.81 -15.75
C GLN A 310 0.34 -26.34 -14.61
N ASN A 311 0.94 -25.94 -13.49
CA ASN A 311 0.27 -25.19 -12.42
C ASN A 311 -0.10 -23.79 -12.91
N PHE A 312 -1.26 -23.30 -12.52
CA PHE A 312 -1.69 -21.96 -12.92
C PHE A 312 -2.64 -21.34 -11.90
N THR A 313 -2.81 -20.02 -12.01
CA THR A 313 -3.77 -19.24 -11.22
C THR A 313 -4.54 -18.33 -12.16
N ILE A 314 -5.86 -18.26 -11.95
CA ILE A 314 -6.76 -17.32 -12.63
C ILE A 314 -7.28 -16.35 -11.57
N GLU A 315 -7.15 -15.05 -11.83
CA GLU A 315 -7.72 -13.99 -11.00
C GLU A 315 -8.57 -13.07 -11.85
N PHE A 316 -9.62 -12.49 -11.27
CA PHE A 316 -10.44 -11.46 -11.90
C PHE A 316 -11.26 -10.71 -10.84
N ASN A 317 -11.58 -9.46 -11.12
CA ASN A 317 -12.59 -8.71 -10.40
C ASN A 317 -13.96 -8.97 -11.03
N ILE A 318 -14.98 -9.13 -10.19
CA ILE A 318 -16.36 -9.33 -10.62
C ILE A 318 -17.32 -8.45 -9.79
N GLN A 319 -18.31 -7.87 -10.45
CA GLN A 319 -19.45 -7.21 -9.80
C GLN A 319 -20.74 -7.70 -10.45
N THR A 320 -21.69 -8.16 -9.63
CA THR A 320 -22.98 -8.67 -10.10
C THR A 320 -24.02 -8.59 -8.99
N THR A 321 -25.30 -8.49 -9.37
CA THR A 321 -26.45 -8.70 -8.48
C THR A 321 -27.25 -9.94 -8.85
N TYR A 322 -26.80 -10.67 -9.87
CA TYR A 322 -27.52 -11.84 -10.38
C TYR A 322 -27.19 -13.08 -9.55
N ASP A 323 -28.24 -13.64 -8.97
CA ASP A 323 -28.24 -14.79 -8.07
C ASP A 323 -29.09 -15.96 -8.60
N GLY A 324 -29.37 -16.00 -9.90
CA GLY A 324 -30.18 -17.05 -10.51
C GLY A 324 -29.53 -18.44 -10.47
N GLY A 325 -30.37 -19.47 -10.53
CA GLY A 325 -29.98 -20.88 -10.32
C GLY A 325 -29.45 -21.61 -11.54
N ASP A 326 -29.29 -20.94 -12.68
CA ASP A 326 -28.71 -21.52 -13.90
C ASP A 326 -27.18 -21.39 -13.90
N ASP A 327 -26.50 -22.25 -14.66
CA ASP A 327 -25.04 -22.29 -14.70
C ASP A 327 -24.50 -21.29 -15.73
N HIS A 328 -23.77 -20.29 -15.25
CA HIS A 328 -23.31 -19.18 -16.08
C HIS A 328 -21.80 -19.12 -16.26
N GLY A 329 -21.30 -19.30 -17.48
CA GLY A 329 -19.87 -19.26 -17.79
C GLY A 329 -19.26 -17.88 -17.54
N VAL A 330 -18.22 -17.81 -16.70
CA VAL A 330 -17.50 -16.57 -16.37
C VAL A 330 -16.16 -16.53 -17.10
N ILE A 331 -15.28 -17.50 -16.88
CA ILE A 331 -13.98 -17.63 -17.56
C ILE A 331 -13.64 -19.11 -17.76
N GLY A 332 -13.13 -19.49 -18.93
CA GLY A 332 -12.72 -20.89 -19.16
C GLY A 332 -12.08 -21.16 -20.51
N ASN A 333 -11.95 -22.45 -20.83
CA ASN A 333 -11.50 -22.96 -22.14
C ASN A 333 -12.27 -24.22 -22.58
N LYS A 334 -13.50 -24.37 -22.09
CA LYS A 334 -14.24 -25.64 -22.13
C LYS A 334 -15.52 -25.50 -22.94
N ASN A 335 -15.92 -26.56 -23.63
CA ASN A 335 -17.27 -26.71 -24.14
C ASN A 335 -18.21 -27.12 -22.99
N TRP A 336 -19.06 -26.18 -22.54
CA TRP A 336 -19.97 -26.35 -21.40
C TRP A 336 -21.21 -27.18 -21.74
N GLY A 337 -21.42 -27.54 -23.02
CA GLY A 337 -22.47 -28.46 -23.47
C GLY A 337 -22.49 -29.80 -22.72
N SER A 338 -21.36 -30.17 -22.10
CA SER A 338 -21.31 -31.18 -21.05
C SER A 338 -20.16 -30.90 -20.09
N GLY A 339 -20.40 -31.00 -18.79
CA GLY A 339 -19.32 -30.95 -17.80
C GLY A 339 -18.27 -32.06 -17.98
N SER A 340 -18.60 -33.14 -18.70
CA SER A 340 -17.65 -34.23 -18.97
C SER A 340 -16.66 -33.95 -20.12
N ASN A 341 -16.81 -32.84 -20.83
CA ASN A 341 -15.86 -32.43 -21.87
C ASN A 341 -14.52 -32.01 -21.25
N THR A 342 -13.39 -32.26 -21.91
CA THR A 342 -12.08 -31.80 -21.43
C THR A 342 -12.03 -30.27 -21.33
N GLY A 343 -11.32 -29.75 -20.33
CA GLY A 343 -11.14 -28.33 -20.06
C GLY A 343 -11.63 -27.92 -18.68
N TRP A 344 -11.56 -26.62 -18.43
CA TRP A 344 -12.01 -26.00 -17.19
C TRP A 344 -12.89 -24.78 -17.47
N ILE A 345 -13.84 -24.53 -16.57
CA ILE A 345 -14.67 -23.31 -16.61
C ILE A 345 -15.03 -22.90 -15.18
N ILE A 346 -14.69 -21.66 -14.86
CA ILE A 346 -15.21 -20.95 -13.71
C ILE A 346 -16.56 -20.39 -14.14
N TYR A 347 -17.59 -20.72 -13.37
CA TYR A 347 -18.97 -20.38 -13.68
C TYR A 347 -19.67 -19.85 -12.42
N LYS A 348 -20.85 -19.28 -12.56
CA LYS A 348 -21.65 -18.76 -11.46
C LYS A 348 -23.03 -19.40 -11.44
N THR A 349 -23.51 -19.74 -10.25
CA THR A 349 -24.87 -20.26 -9.99
C THR A 349 -25.29 -19.87 -8.58
N ASP A 350 -26.54 -19.48 -8.38
CA ASP A 350 -27.06 -19.01 -7.10
C ASP A 350 -26.20 -17.86 -6.51
N GLY A 351 -25.62 -17.03 -7.39
CA GLY A 351 -24.72 -15.94 -7.00
C GLY A 351 -23.33 -16.37 -6.49
N ASN A 352 -23.00 -17.67 -6.54
CA ASN A 352 -21.72 -18.20 -6.09
C ASN A 352 -20.81 -18.56 -7.26
N ILE A 353 -19.52 -18.25 -7.16
CA ILE A 353 -18.50 -18.75 -8.08
C ILE A 353 -18.31 -20.25 -7.84
N ARG A 354 -18.28 -21.01 -8.93
CA ARG A 354 -18.11 -22.46 -8.99
C ARG A 354 -17.07 -22.80 -10.06
N LEU A 355 -16.60 -24.03 -10.03
CA LEU A 355 -15.66 -24.54 -11.05
C LEU A 355 -16.09 -25.93 -11.51
N ASN A 356 -16.01 -26.12 -12.82
CA ASN A 356 -16.00 -27.44 -13.40
C ASN A 356 -14.65 -27.70 -14.06
N TYR A 357 -14.08 -28.86 -13.76
CA TYR A 357 -12.74 -29.24 -14.17
C TYR A 357 -12.71 -30.68 -14.67
N LYS A 358 -12.18 -30.89 -15.87
CA LYS A 358 -12.05 -32.23 -16.45
C LYS A 358 -10.77 -32.29 -17.29
N GLY A 359 -9.78 -33.04 -16.81
CA GLY A 359 -8.64 -33.42 -17.65
C GLY A 359 -8.96 -34.62 -18.53
N ALA A 360 -8.11 -34.90 -19.52
CA ALA A 360 -8.31 -35.96 -20.50
C ALA A 360 -8.43 -37.38 -19.89
N ASP A 361 -7.79 -37.63 -18.75
CA ASP A 361 -7.52 -39.01 -18.28
C ASP A 361 -8.47 -39.49 -17.17
N LYS A 362 -9.11 -38.57 -16.44
CA LYS A 362 -9.93 -38.87 -15.25
C LYS A 362 -11.31 -38.25 -15.30
N SER A 363 -12.22 -38.68 -14.41
CA SER A 363 -13.59 -38.15 -14.33
C SER A 363 -13.62 -36.66 -13.98
N ARG A 364 -14.74 -36.00 -14.27
CA ARG A 364 -14.99 -34.60 -13.94
C ARG A 364 -14.92 -34.35 -12.43
N ILE A 365 -14.48 -33.16 -12.06
CA ILE A 365 -14.50 -32.61 -10.72
C ILE A 365 -15.31 -31.30 -10.75
N ASP A 366 -16.11 -31.09 -9.71
CA ASP A 366 -16.90 -29.89 -9.50
C ASP A 366 -16.53 -29.27 -8.14
N VAL A 367 -16.40 -27.95 -8.08
CA VAL A 367 -16.39 -27.18 -6.83
C VAL A 367 -17.63 -26.31 -6.84
N ARG A 368 -18.62 -26.65 -6.00
CA ARG A 368 -19.96 -26.03 -6.01
C ARG A 368 -20.23 -25.05 -4.87
N ASN A 369 -19.36 -25.06 -3.87
CA ASN A 369 -19.43 -24.27 -2.65
C ASN A 369 -18.36 -23.16 -2.65
N GLY A 370 -18.06 -22.59 -3.82
CA GLY A 370 -17.18 -21.43 -3.90
C GLY A 370 -17.87 -20.15 -3.43
N PRO A 371 -17.15 -19.01 -3.49
CA PRO A 371 -17.55 -17.78 -2.81
C PRO A 371 -18.79 -17.12 -3.41
N PRO A 372 -19.66 -16.50 -2.58
CA PRO A 372 -20.74 -15.63 -3.05
C PRO A 372 -20.17 -14.30 -3.55
N VAL A 373 -20.73 -13.78 -4.64
CA VAL A 373 -20.29 -12.49 -5.26
C VAL A 373 -21.46 -11.62 -5.75
N ALA A 374 -22.70 -12.04 -5.50
CA ALA A 374 -23.92 -11.42 -6.05
C ALA A 374 -24.56 -10.38 -5.11
N ASP A 375 -23.75 -9.53 -4.48
CA ASP A 375 -24.20 -8.49 -3.55
C ASP A 375 -24.13 -7.07 -4.13
N GLY A 376 -23.68 -6.94 -5.39
CA GLY A 376 -23.59 -5.68 -6.11
C GLY A 376 -22.31 -4.87 -5.88
N ILE A 377 -21.36 -5.34 -5.07
CA ILE A 377 -20.03 -4.72 -4.95
C ILE A 377 -18.97 -5.49 -5.76
N TRP A 378 -17.80 -4.88 -5.93
CA TRP A 378 -16.68 -5.53 -6.61
C TRP A 378 -15.97 -6.50 -5.66
N HIS A 379 -15.81 -7.73 -6.13
CA HIS A 379 -15.00 -8.75 -5.46
C HIS A 379 -13.80 -9.14 -6.30
N HIS A 380 -12.67 -9.40 -5.63
CA HIS A 380 -11.52 -10.06 -6.25
C HIS A 380 -11.61 -11.57 -6.05
N VAL A 381 -11.67 -12.33 -7.14
CA VAL A 381 -11.74 -13.80 -7.09
C VAL A 381 -10.45 -14.38 -7.63
N THR A 382 -9.83 -15.27 -6.84
CA THR A 382 -8.66 -16.04 -7.27
C THR A 382 -8.97 -17.54 -7.22
N VAL A 383 -8.65 -18.25 -8.30
CA VAL A 383 -8.69 -19.71 -8.38
C VAL A 383 -7.31 -20.25 -8.74
N THR A 384 -6.71 -20.96 -7.80
CA THR A 384 -5.41 -21.64 -7.96
C THR A 384 -5.62 -23.08 -8.40
N PHE A 385 -4.77 -23.57 -9.31
CA PHE A 385 -4.81 -24.93 -9.84
C PHE A 385 -3.44 -25.58 -9.62
N ASP A 386 -3.26 -26.23 -8.47
CA ASP A 386 -2.07 -27.04 -8.22
C ASP A 386 -2.26 -28.44 -8.83
N ARG A 387 -1.63 -28.69 -9.98
CA ARG A 387 -1.69 -29.95 -10.72
C ARG A 387 -1.07 -31.13 -9.99
N GLN A 388 -0.41 -30.90 -8.84
CA GLN A 388 0.08 -31.94 -7.96
C GLN A 388 -0.66 -32.00 -6.62
N GLY A 389 -1.70 -31.17 -6.45
CA GLY A 389 -2.49 -31.06 -5.24
C GLY A 389 -3.94 -30.70 -5.57
N THR A 390 -4.44 -29.63 -4.95
CA THR A 390 -5.86 -29.25 -5.00
C THR A 390 -6.09 -27.95 -5.78
N ILE A 391 -7.37 -27.67 -6.05
CA ILE A 391 -7.83 -26.33 -6.42
C ILE A 391 -8.01 -25.50 -5.13
N GLY A 392 -7.67 -24.21 -5.15
CA GLY A 392 -7.94 -23.29 -4.04
C GLY A 392 -8.67 -22.05 -4.52
N PHE A 393 -9.79 -21.71 -3.87
CA PHE A 393 -10.56 -20.49 -4.09
C PHE A 393 -10.24 -19.46 -3.01
N TYR A 394 -10.13 -18.21 -3.43
CA TYR A 394 -9.96 -17.05 -2.57
C TYR A 394 -10.98 -15.99 -2.97
N LEU A 395 -11.48 -15.26 -1.98
CA LEU A 395 -12.34 -14.11 -2.15
C LEU A 395 -11.67 -12.93 -1.44
N ASP A 396 -11.52 -11.82 -2.13
CA ASP A 396 -11.02 -10.56 -1.58
C ASP A 396 -9.64 -10.70 -0.91
N GLY A 397 -8.81 -11.58 -1.46
CA GLY A 397 -7.46 -11.86 -0.97
C GLY A 397 -7.39 -12.93 0.13
N GLU A 398 -8.52 -13.44 0.61
CA GLU A 398 -8.60 -14.42 1.70
C GLU A 398 -8.97 -15.82 1.20
N PHE A 399 -8.38 -16.85 1.80
CA PHE A 399 -8.71 -18.23 1.45
C PHE A 399 -10.18 -18.53 1.80
N PHE A 400 -10.92 -19.06 0.83
CA PHE A 400 -12.33 -19.37 0.99
C PHE A 400 -12.57 -20.89 1.10
N VAL A 401 -12.18 -21.65 0.07
CA VAL A 401 -12.41 -23.09 0.03
C VAL A 401 -11.39 -23.82 -0.83
N ALA A 402 -11.07 -25.06 -0.45
CA ALA A 402 -10.32 -25.98 -1.30
C ALA A 402 -11.27 -26.91 -2.08
N GLY A 403 -10.98 -27.13 -3.35
CA GLY A 403 -11.58 -28.18 -4.15
C GLY A 403 -10.91 -29.55 -3.92
N PRO A 404 -11.40 -30.59 -4.61
CA PRO A 404 -10.76 -31.91 -4.58
C PRO A 404 -9.35 -31.92 -5.19
N ASP A 405 -8.63 -33.02 -4.96
CA ASP A 405 -7.35 -33.31 -5.59
C ASP A 405 -7.48 -33.41 -7.12
N ILE A 406 -6.59 -32.74 -7.85
CA ILE A 406 -6.56 -32.68 -9.31
C ILE A 406 -5.27 -33.27 -9.89
N LYS A 407 -4.58 -34.13 -9.13
CA LYS A 407 -3.35 -34.75 -9.55
C LYS A 407 -3.57 -35.72 -10.71
N ASP A 408 -2.67 -35.68 -11.69
CA ASP A 408 -2.63 -36.60 -12.83
C ASP A 408 -3.98 -36.71 -13.58
N MET A 409 -4.69 -35.59 -13.72
CA MET A 409 -5.99 -35.54 -14.41
C MET A 409 -5.87 -35.59 -15.94
N GLY A 410 -4.65 -35.47 -16.48
CA GLY A 410 -4.38 -35.40 -17.92
C GLY A 410 -4.48 -33.98 -18.49
N SER A 411 -4.38 -33.85 -19.82
CA SER A 411 -4.41 -32.54 -20.47
C SER A 411 -5.71 -31.78 -20.24
N LEU A 412 -5.63 -30.45 -20.10
CA LEU A 412 -6.77 -29.51 -20.08
C LEU A 412 -6.97 -28.79 -21.41
N ASP A 413 -6.10 -29.04 -22.40
CA ASP A 413 -6.15 -28.34 -23.68
C ASP A 413 -7.27 -28.96 -24.53
N ALA A 414 -8.44 -28.31 -24.51
CA ALA A 414 -9.63 -28.77 -25.22
C ALA A 414 -9.61 -28.43 -26.72
N GLY A 415 -8.58 -27.74 -27.21
CA GLY A 415 -8.55 -27.14 -28.54
C GLY A 415 -9.51 -25.95 -28.68
N LEU A 416 -9.84 -25.29 -27.57
CA LEU A 416 -10.74 -24.14 -27.49
C LEU A 416 -10.00 -22.94 -26.90
N PRO A 417 -10.39 -21.70 -27.26
CA PRO A 417 -9.73 -20.49 -26.78
C PRO A 417 -9.92 -20.27 -25.27
N PHE A 418 -9.06 -19.44 -24.70
CA PHE A 418 -9.34 -18.80 -23.42
C PHE A 418 -10.46 -17.77 -23.63
N VAL A 419 -11.50 -17.83 -22.81
CA VAL A 419 -12.71 -17.02 -23.00
C VAL A 419 -13.20 -16.42 -21.68
N VAL A 420 -13.83 -15.25 -21.79
CA VAL A 420 -14.50 -14.51 -20.73
C VAL A 420 -15.93 -14.23 -21.17
N GLY A 421 -16.88 -14.43 -20.25
CA GLY A 421 -18.31 -14.17 -20.45
C GLY A 421 -19.08 -15.28 -21.18
N THR A 422 -18.42 -16.36 -21.60
CA THR A 422 -19.07 -17.53 -22.22
C THR A 422 -18.17 -18.77 -22.15
N ASP A 423 -18.56 -19.86 -22.82
CA ASP A 423 -17.78 -21.09 -22.95
C ASP A 423 -16.83 -21.06 -24.17
N GLY A 424 -15.94 -22.04 -24.25
CA GLY A 424 -14.91 -22.10 -25.29
C GLY A 424 -15.46 -22.33 -26.71
N THR A 425 -16.74 -22.69 -26.88
CA THR A 425 -17.35 -22.82 -28.22
C THR A 425 -17.80 -21.48 -28.79
N LEU A 426 -17.85 -20.44 -27.95
CA LEU A 426 -18.41 -19.12 -28.25
C LEU A 426 -19.90 -19.17 -28.64
N ASN A 427 -20.57 -20.31 -28.45
CA ASN A 427 -21.92 -20.59 -28.90
C ASN A 427 -22.78 -21.24 -27.82
N TYR A 428 -22.37 -21.21 -26.54
CA TYR A 428 -23.11 -21.87 -25.49
C TYR A 428 -24.48 -21.24 -25.24
N GLY A 429 -25.50 -22.07 -25.35
CA GLY A 429 -26.82 -21.82 -24.80
C GLY A 429 -27.44 -23.15 -24.40
N TYR A 430 -27.50 -23.43 -23.10
CA TYR A 430 -28.37 -24.48 -22.60
C TYR A 430 -29.82 -23.99 -22.71
N ASN A 431 -30.71 -24.78 -23.32
CA ASN A 431 -32.14 -24.47 -23.50
C ASN A 431 -32.50 -23.10 -24.12
N GLY A 432 -31.54 -22.38 -24.73
CA GLY A 432 -31.74 -21.04 -25.24
C GLY A 432 -31.54 -19.91 -24.22
N ASP A 433 -31.28 -20.20 -22.93
CA ASP A 433 -31.39 -19.24 -21.81
C ASP A 433 -30.11 -19.01 -20.96
N ASP A 434 -29.04 -19.82 -21.10
CA ASP A 434 -27.86 -19.73 -20.22
C ASP A 434 -26.63 -18.96 -20.79
N GLY A 435 -26.23 -17.85 -20.13
CA GLY A 435 -25.15 -16.91 -20.56
C GLY A 435 -24.20 -16.60 -19.39
N SER A 436 -23.59 -15.42 -19.31
CA SER A 436 -22.72 -15.06 -18.17
C SER A 436 -23.49 -14.74 -16.88
N GLY A 437 -24.79 -14.42 -16.95
CA GLY A 437 -25.61 -14.09 -15.78
C GLY A 437 -25.26 -12.71 -15.21
N ASP A 438 -25.30 -11.66 -16.03
CA ASP A 438 -25.15 -10.24 -15.70
C ASP A 438 -23.94 -9.91 -14.81
N ASN A 439 -22.77 -9.69 -15.41
CA ASN A 439 -21.55 -9.37 -14.66
C ASN A 439 -20.73 -8.28 -15.32
N TYR A 440 -20.12 -7.44 -14.51
CA TYR A 440 -18.88 -6.78 -14.89
C TYR A 440 -17.72 -7.71 -14.54
N ILE A 441 -16.78 -7.88 -15.48
CA ILE A 441 -15.56 -8.67 -15.27
C ILE A 441 -14.37 -7.81 -15.67
N ALA A 442 -13.42 -7.64 -14.77
CA ALA A 442 -12.25 -6.79 -14.98
C ALA A 442 -11.00 -7.35 -14.30
N ASP A 443 -9.85 -6.70 -14.50
CA ASP A 443 -8.58 -7.05 -13.86
C ASP A 443 -8.25 -8.55 -13.94
N ILE A 444 -8.40 -9.11 -15.15
CA ILE A 444 -8.23 -10.53 -15.41
C ILE A 444 -6.73 -10.82 -15.48
N ARG A 445 -6.26 -11.73 -14.63
CA ARG A 445 -4.84 -12.11 -14.51
C ARG A 445 -4.70 -13.60 -14.67
N VAL A 446 -3.72 -14.02 -15.47
CA VAL A 446 -3.40 -15.43 -15.69
C VAL A 446 -1.93 -15.65 -15.40
N TRP A 447 -1.66 -16.56 -14.47
CA TRP A 447 -0.32 -16.86 -13.97
C TRP A 447 0.05 -18.30 -14.29
N LYS A 448 1.28 -18.55 -14.78
CA LYS A 448 1.85 -19.90 -14.96
C LYS A 448 2.48 -20.46 -13.68
N THR A 449 1.85 -20.19 -12.54
CA THR A 449 2.22 -20.74 -11.24
C THR A 449 1.00 -20.74 -10.31
N VAL A 450 1.10 -21.48 -9.21
CA VAL A 450 0.19 -21.32 -8.07
C VAL A 450 0.72 -20.15 -7.24
N LEU A 451 -0.09 -19.10 -7.09
CA LEU A 451 0.25 -18.00 -6.20
C LEU A 451 0.10 -18.43 -4.74
N SER A 452 0.99 -17.94 -3.87
CA SER A 452 0.86 -18.18 -2.43
C SER A 452 -0.31 -17.38 -1.84
N ALA A 453 -0.92 -17.88 -0.76
CA ALA A 453 -1.98 -17.16 -0.06
C ALA A 453 -1.54 -15.74 0.39
N ALA A 454 -0.29 -15.58 0.84
CA ALA A 454 0.26 -14.28 1.21
C ALA A 454 0.41 -13.34 0.01
N THR A 455 0.77 -13.87 -1.17
CA THR A 455 0.83 -13.10 -2.42
C THR A 455 -0.57 -12.64 -2.81
N ILE A 456 -1.54 -13.57 -2.84
CA ILE A 456 -2.95 -13.28 -3.19
C ILE A 456 -3.51 -12.19 -2.28
N ASN A 457 -3.36 -12.35 -0.96
CA ASN A 457 -3.80 -11.36 0.02
C ASN A 457 -3.21 -9.97 -0.22
N LYS A 458 -1.89 -9.90 -0.46
CA LYS A 458 -1.19 -8.62 -0.64
C LYS A 458 -1.55 -7.90 -1.95
N TRP A 459 -1.94 -8.64 -3.00
CA TRP A 459 -2.09 -8.11 -4.36
C TRP A 459 -3.52 -8.14 -4.92
N ALA A 460 -4.52 -8.64 -4.17
CA ALA A 460 -5.92 -8.71 -4.59
C ALA A 460 -6.47 -7.36 -5.08
N PHE A 461 -6.09 -6.26 -4.42
CA PHE A 461 -6.61 -4.92 -4.69
C PHE A 461 -5.52 -3.93 -5.14
N LYS A 462 -4.40 -4.45 -5.67
CA LYS A 462 -3.30 -3.63 -6.19
C LYS A 462 -3.17 -3.82 -7.70
N THR A 463 -2.90 -2.74 -8.41
CA THR A 463 -2.47 -2.81 -9.82
C THR A 463 -1.20 -3.63 -9.93
N ILE A 464 -1.14 -4.56 -10.89
CA ILE A 464 0.04 -5.41 -11.08
C ILE A 464 1.21 -4.60 -11.64
N SER A 465 2.38 -4.80 -11.03
CA SER A 465 3.64 -4.17 -11.40
C SER A 465 4.80 -5.17 -11.25
N LYS A 466 6.01 -4.78 -11.67
CA LYS A 466 7.21 -5.67 -11.66
C LYS A 466 7.64 -6.08 -10.25
N GLU A 467 7.13 -5.40 -9.22
CA GLU A 467 7.35 -5.66 -7.81
C GLU A 467 6.55 -6.88 -7.31
N HIS A 468 5.59 -7.38 -8.09
CA HIS A 468 4.89 -8.62 -7.77
C HIS A 468 5.88 -9.79 -7.74
N PRO A 469 5.94 -10.60 -6.66
CA PRO A 469 6.96 -11.65 -6.49
C PRO A 469 6.93 -12.67 -7.63
N ASP A 470 5.74 -12.96 -8.16
CA ASP A 470 5.53 -13.90 -9.26
C ASP A 470 5.37 -13.22 -10.64
N TYR A 471 5.75 -11.94 -10.81
CA TYR A 471 5.53 -11.18 -12.07
C TYR A 471 6.06 -11.90 -13.31
N ALA A 472 7.19 -12.62 -13.19
CA ALA A 472 7.77 -13.39 -14.30
C ALA A 472 6.84 -14.48 -14.85
N SER A 473 5.90 -14.97 -14.03
CA SER A 473 4.92 -15.99 -14.38
C SER A 473 3.60 -15.44 -14.93
N LEU A 474 3.39 -14.11 -14.90
CA LEU A 474 2.22 -13.46 -15.50
C LEU A 474 2.25 -13.64 -17.02
N ILE A 475 1.21 -14.27 -17.56
CA ILE A 475 1.06 -14.56 -19.00
C ILE A 475 -0.21 -13.97 -19.61
N GLY A 476 -1.10 -13.38 -18.82
CA GLY A 476 -2.23 -12.60 -19.30
C GLY A 476 -2.60 -11.57 -18.25
N TYR A 477 -2.80 -10.32 -18.68
CA TYR A 477 -3.21 -9.23 -17.81
C TYR A 477 -4.11 -8.24 -18.56
N TRP A 478 -5.42 -8.39 -18.42
CA TRP A 478 -6.41 -7.50 -19.04
C TRP A 478 -7.09 -6.68 -17.95
N LYS A 479 -6.78 -5.38 -17.89
CA LYS A 479 -7.35 -4.49 -16.88
C LYS A 479 -8.86 -4.32 -17.07
N ALA A 480 -9.29 -4.17 -18.31
CA ALA A 480 -10.69 -4.00 -18.70
C ALA A 480 -11.43 -2.92 -17.89
N ASN A 481 -10.71 -1.85 -17.54
CA ASN A 481 -11.22 -0.67 -16.84
C ASN A 481 -11.02 0.62 -17.65
N GLU A 482 -10.82 0.47 -18.96
CA GLU A 482 -10.54 1.53 -19.92
C GLU A 482 -11.48 1.43 -21.13
N LEU A 483 -11.63 2.52 -21.88
CA LEU A 483 -12.39 2.45 -23.13
C LEU A 483 -11.69 1.48 -24.12
N PRO A 484 -12.42 0.54 -24.73
CA PRO A 484 -11.81 -0.41 -25.65
C PRO A 484 -11.28 0.32 -26.88
N THR A 485 -10.10 -0.11 -27.37
CA THR A 485 -9.60 0.34 -28.67
C THR A 485 -10.20 -0.56 -29.74
N GLY A 486 -11.28 -0.10 -30.37
CA GLY A 486 -12.05 -0.93 -31.30
C GLY A 486 -12.68 -2.13 -30.59
N ASN A 487 -12.52 -3.33 -31.15
CA ASN A 487 -13.10 -4.56 -30.61
C ASN A 487 -12.08 -5.36 -29.78
N SER A 488 -11.25 -4.69 -28.99
CA SER A 488 -10.20 -5.38 -28.21
C SER A 488 -10.14 -4.90 -26.77
N ILE A 489 -9.94 -5.86 -25.86
CA ILE A 489 -9.48 -5.61 -24.48
C ILE A 489 -7.98 -5.91 -24.47
N LYS A 490 -7.16 -4.94 -24.06
CA LYS A 490 -5.70 -5.02 -24.18
C LYS A 490 -5.06 -5.93 -23.14
N ASP A 491 -4.10 -6.75 -23.58
CA ASP A 491 -3.23 -7.52 -22.69
C ASP A 491 -1.96 -6.71 -22.37
N PHE A 492 -1.77 -6.38 -21.09
CA PHE A 492 -0.61 -5.68 -20.57
C PHE A 492 0.50 -6.63 -20.11
N SER A 493 0.32 -7.93 -20.25
CA SER A 493 1.37 -8.92 -19.99
C SER A 493 2.39 -8.97 -21.13
N LYS A 494 3.47 -9.73 -20.91
CA LYS A 494 4.48 -10.01 -21.96
C LYS A 494 3.93 -10.79 -23.16
N THR A 495 2.77 -11.45 -23.01
CA THR A 495 2.17 -12.25 -24.07
C THR A 495 1.50 -11.38 -25.13
N ALA A 496 1.00 -10.20 -24.75
CA ALA A 496 0.27 -9.28 -25.62
C ALA A 496 -0.89 -9.95 -26.39
N ALA A 497 -1.59 -10.87 -25.72
CA ALA A 497 -2.70 -11.62 -26.27
C ALA A 497 -4.03 -10.88 -26.02
N ASP A 498 -4.31 -9.81 -26.75
CA ASP A 498 -5.56 -9.07 -26.64
C ASP A 498 -6.79 -9.99 -26.71
N LEU A 499 -7.81 -9.73 -25.88
CA LEU A 499 -9.10 -10.40 -26.03
C LEU A 499 -9.89 -9.72 -27.16
N THR A 500 -10.41 -10.52 -28.07
CA THR A 500 -11.30 -10.05 -29.14
C THR A 500 -12.72 -9.95 -28.62
N ILE A 501 -13.27 -8.74 -28.60
CA ILE A 501 -14.66 -8.47 -28.27
C ILE A 501 -15.51 -8.82 -29.49
N SER A 502 -16.47 -9.72 -29.29
CA SER A 502 -17.49 -9.97 -30.29
C SER A 502 -18.78 -9.25 -29.92
N ASN A 503 -19.68 -9.13 -30.89
CA ASN A 503 -21.11 -9.16 -30.61
C ASN A 503 -21.71 -7.92 -29.87
N GLY A 504 -20.95 -6.84 -29.76
CA GLY A 504 -21.46 -5.54 -29.31
C GLY A 504 -21.51 -5.37 -27.78
N LEU A 505 -20.54 -5.98 -27.09
CA LEU A 505 -20.35 -5.88 -25.63
C LEU A 505 -20.54 -4.45 -25.10
N GLN A 506 -21.42 -4.29 -24.11
CA GLN A 506 -21.69 -3.03 -23.43
C GLN A 506 -20.51 -2.64 -22.53
N TRP A 507 -20.30 -1.33 -22.38
CA TRP A 507 -19.29 -0.74 -21.50
C TRP A 507 -19.91 0.38 -20.68
N ASP A 508 -19.83 0.29 -19.36
CA ASP A 508 -20.39 1.29 -18.46
C ASP A 508 -19.30 2.00 -17.68
N VAL A 509 -19.47 3.32 -17.51
CA VAL A 509 -18.62 4.13 -16.65
C VAL A 509 -19.05 3.92 -15.20
N LYS A 510 -18.09 3.56 -14.33
CA LYS A 510 -18.29 3.39 -12.89
C LYS A 510 -17.31 4.26 -12.10
N LYS A 511 -17.74 4.61 -10.89
CA LYS A 511 -16.95 5.34 -9.89
C LYS A 511 -17.08 4.61 -8.54
N ASP A 512 -16.64 3.37 -8.56
CA ASP A 512 -16.78 2.45 -7.44
C ASP A 512 -15.43 2.33 -6.70
N VAL A 513 -15.40 1.55 -5.63
CA VAL A 513 -14.17 1.21 -4.90
C VAL A 513 -14.00 -0.29 -4.80
N LEU A 514 -12.75 -0.77 -4.76
CA LEU A 514 -12.43 -2.11 -4.31
C LEU A 514 -12.28 -2.14 -2.79
N ASN A 515 -12.63 -3.27 -2.18
CA ASN A 515 -12.53 -3.52 -0.75
C ASN A 515 -13.18 -2.41 0.10
N PRO A 516 -14.48 -2.16 -0.09
CA PRO A 516 -15.19 -1.10 0.63
C PRO A 516 -15.11 -1.33 2.14
N SER A 517 -14.86 -0.26 2.89
CA SER A 517 -14.71 -0.31 4.34
C SER A 517 -15.16 1.02 4.98
N GLU A 518 -15.76 0.93 6.17
CA GLU A 518 -16.06 2.12 6.99
C GLU A 518 -14.80 2.74 7.61
N ILE A 519 -13.65 2.06 7.51
CA ILE A 519 -12.38 2.53 8.04
C ILE A 519 -11.70 3.42 7.00
N ASP A 520 -11.39 4.65 7.38
CA ASP A 520 -10.42 5.49 6.65
C ASP A 520 -9.03 4.86 6.75
N ALA A 521 -8.55 4.30 5.64
CA ALA A 521 -7.26 3.63 5.56
C ALA A 521 -6.10 4.52 6.02
N THR A 522 -6.22 5.85 5.85
CA THR A 522 -5.18 6.79 6.26
C THR A 522 -4.95 6.79 7.77
N GLN A 523 -5.94 6.38 8.57
CA GLN A 523 -5.82 6.22 10.03
C GLN A 523 -4.89 5.07 10.45
N LEU A 524 -4.56 4.16 9.53
CA LEU A 524 -3.77 2.96 9.76
C LEU A 524 -2.29 3.13 9.38
N VAL A 525 -1.91 4.28 8.85
CA VAL A 525 -0.54 4.64 8.50
C VAL A 525 -0.04 5.79 9.39
N PRO A 526 1.29 5.97 9.51
CA PRO A 526 1.85 7.09 10.26
C PRO A 526 1.39 8.43 9.70
N HIS A 527 1.22 9.39 10.59
CA HIS A 527 0.94 10.77 10.20
C HIS A 527 2.14 11.68 10.46
N SER A 528 2.20 12.81 9.76
CA SER A 528 3.30 13.79 9.89
C SER A 528 3.54 14.22 11.34
N MET A 529 2.48 14.45 12.13
CA MET A 529 2.57 14.81 13.55
C MET A 529 3.23 13.74 14.44
N ASP A 530 3.32 12.49 13.99
CA ASP A 530 3.99 11.42 14.74
C ASP A 530 5.49 11.71 14.89
N MET A 531 6.11 12.41 13.93
CA MET A 531 7.52 12.77 13.98
C MET A 531 7.91 13.46 15.29
N ALA A 532 7.18 14.50 15.66
CA ALA A 532 7.44 15.29 16.86
C ALA A 532 7.46 14.42 18.13
N VAL A 533 6.50 13.50 18.26
CA VAL A 533 6.35 12.64 19.43
C VAL A 533 7.50 11.63 19.53
N ASN A 534 7.83 10.98 18.41
CA ASN A 534 8.90 9.99 18.37
C ASN A 534 10.29 10.60 18.59
N VAL A 535 10.55 11.80 18.04
CA VAL A 535 11.81 12.52 18.28
C VAL A 535 11.96 12.92 19.74
N MET A 536 10.92 13.49 20.35
CA MET A 536 10.96 13.86 21.78
C MET A 536 11.14 12.63 22.66
N ALA A 537 10.43 11.54 22.38
CA ALA A 537 10.55 10.28 23.11
C ALA A 537 11.98 9.72 23.03
N TRP A 538 12.58 9.66 21.83
CA TRP A 538 13.96 9.22 21.63
C TRP A 538 14.99 10.03 22.41
N MET A 539 14.76 11.34 22.56
CA MET A 539 15.58 12.24 23.36
C MET A 539 15.32 12.12 24.87
N GLY A 540 14.53 11.13 25.30
CA GLY A 540 14.22 10.86 26.71
C GLY A 540 13.22 11.83 27.32
N MET A 541 12.48 12.59 26.51
CA MET A 541 11.47 13.50 27.03
C MET A 541 10.20 12.76 27.42
N LYS A 542 9.73 13.03 28.63
CA LYS A 542 8.40 12.57 29.08
C LYS A 542 7.33 13.42 28.42
N ILE A 543 6.58 12.81 27.50
CA ILE A 543 5.41 13.44 26.87
C ILE A 543 4.34 13.68 27.93
N LYS A 544 3.86 14.92 28.03
CA LYS A 544 2.88 15.30 29.05
C LYS A 544 1.46 15.36 28.47
N PRO A 545 0.43 14.80 29.15
CA PRO A 545 -0.94 14.80 28.64
C PRO A 545 -1.48 16.19 28.32
N GLU A 546 -1.10 17.21 29.10
CA GLU A 546 -1.53 18.60 28.89
C GLU A 546 -1.02 19.23 27.59
N TRP A 547 -0.04 18.62 26.92
CA TRP A 547 0.39 19.07 25.59
C TRP A 547 -0.62 18.73 24.50
N ALA A 548 -1.55 17.83 24.77
CA ALA A 548 -2.64 17.43 23.88
C ALA A 548 -2.16 17.13 22.44
N LEU A 549 -1.03 16.42 22.33
CA LEU A 549 -0.46 16.01 21.03
C LEU A 549 -1.37 15.00 20.35
N ASP A 550 -1.45 15.06 19.02
CA ASP A 550 -2.18 14.10 18.19
C ASP A 550 -1.25 13.01 17.64
N GLY A 551 0.05 13.29 17.58
CA GLY A 551 1.05 12.33 17.13
C GLY A 551 1.10 11.09 18.02
N LYS A 552 1.34 9.93 17.41
CA LYS A 552 1.46 8.62 18.04
C LYS A 552 2.93 8.18 18.06
N THR A 553 3.28 7.37 19.06
CA THR A 553 4.59 6.70 19.09
C THR A 553 4.54 5.48 18.16
N VAL A 554 5.45 5.42 17.19
CA VAL A 554 5.57 4.35 16.18
C VAL A 554 6.87 3.56 16.31
N ILE A 555 7.89 4.10 16.98
CA ILE A 555 9.12 3.37 17.32
C ILE A 555 9.07 2.93 18.80
N SER A 556 9.27 1.65 19.06
CA SER A 556 9.47 1.12 20.42
C SER A 556 10.97 1.05 20.72
N GLU A 557 11.38 1.49 21.92
CA GLU A 557 12.77 1.37 22.39
C GLU A 557 13.24 -0.08 22.57
#